data_AF-A0A961K8E5-F1
#
_entry.id   AF-A0A961K8E5-F1
#
_cell.length_a   1.000
_cell.length_b   1.000
_cell.length_c   1.000
_cell.angle_alpha   90.00
_cell.angle_beta   90.00
_cell.angle_gamma   90.00
#
_symmetry.space_group_name_H-M   'P 1'
#
loop_
_entity.id
_entity.type
_entity.pdbx_description
1 polymer ?
#
loop_
_entity_poly.entity_id
_entity_poly.type
_entity_poly.pdbx_seq_one_letter_code
_entity_poly.pdbx_strand_id
1 'polypeptide(L)' 'GEKTYIQFPSSLSGQDAPVLFVVSGGENRIVNYRMKGALMVVDYAIDKAILVSGVGRQQQKISIRRGG' A
#
# COMPACT_ATOMS: atom_id res chain seq x y z
N GLY A 1 -0.21 4.28 18.69
CA GLY A 1 -0.76 3.54 17.54
C GLY A 1 0.38 3.20 16.60
N GLU A 2 0.42 1.97 16.12
CA GLU A 2 1.46 1.50 15.21
C GLU A 2 1.25 2.06 13.80
N LYS A 3 2.34 2.28 13.07
CA LYS A 3 2.33 2.80 11.70
C LYS A 3 3.19 1.95 10.80
N THR A 4 2.75 1.79 9.56
CA THR A 4 3.54 1.16 8.50
C THR A 4 3.99 2.23 7.52
N TYR A 5 5.27 2.21 7.18
CA TYR A 5 5.90 3.14 6.24
C TYR A 5 6.30 2.38 4.99
N ILE A 6 5.76 2.76 3.83
CA ILE A 6 6.08 2.15 2.54
C ILE A 6 6.78 3.20 1.70
N GLN A 7 8.08 3.00 1.47
CA GLN A 7 8.91 3.89 0.67
C GLN A 7 8.89 3.44 -0.79
N PHE A 8 8.39 4.30 -1.66
CA PHE A 8 8.45 4.10 -3.10
C PHE A 8 9.73 4.69 -3.69
N PRO A 9 10.16 4.21 -4.88
CA PRO A 9 11.18 4.90 -5.64
C PRO A 9 10.70 6.31 -6.02
N SER A 10 11.64 7.24 -6.15
CA SER A 10 11.36 8.64 -6.51
C SER A 10 10.69 8.79 -7.88
N SER A 11 10.86 7.83 -8.78
CA SER A 11 10.20 7.77 -10.09
C SER A 11 8.67 7.60 -10.01
N LEU A 12 8.12 7.23 -8.85
CA LEU A 12 6.68 7.04 -8.66
C LEU A 12 5.90 8.37 -8.56
N SER A 13 6.60 9.51 -8.41
CA SER A 13 5.97 10.83 -8.27
C SER A 13 5.22 11.34 -9.50
N GLY A 14 5.39 10.69 -10.66
CA GLY A 14 4.72 11.03 -11.91
C GLY A 14 3.59 10.08 -12.35
N GLN A 15 3.25 9.08 -11.53
CA GLN A 15 2.20 8.09 -11.83
C GLN A 15 1.04 8.21 -10.83
N ASP A 16 -0.10 7.60 -11.15
CA ASP A 16 -1.23 7.49 -10.22
C ASP A 16 -0.80 6.80 -8.92
N ALA A 17 -1.17 7.40 -7.78
CA ALA A 17 -0.81 6.87 -6.47
C ALA A 17 -1.43 5.47 -6.27
N PRO A 18 -0.65 4.47 -5.84
CA PRO A 18 -1.16 3.13 -5.65
C PRO A 18 -2.11 3.08 -4.45
N VAL A 19 -3.06 2.15 -4.50
CA VAL A 19 -4.02 1.87 -3.43
C VAL A 19 -3.54 0.68 -2.63
N LEU A 20 -3.58 0.80 -1.29
CA LEU A 20 -3.20 -0.27 -0.38
C LEU A 20 -4.43 -0.89 0.29
N PHE A 21 -4.57 -2.20 0.13
CA PHE A 21 -5.55 -3.02 0.85
C PHE A 21 -4.85 -3.82 1.93
N VAL A 22 -5.38 -3.83 3.15
CA VAL A 22 -4.89 -4.68 4.23
C VAL A 22 -5.72 -5.95 4.28
N VAL A 23 -5.07 -7.10 4.46
CA VAL A 23 -5.75 -8.39 4.63
C VAL A 23 -5.87 -8.67 6.12
N SER A 24 -7.08 -8.52 6.68
CA SER A 24 -7.36 -8.77 8.09
C SER A 24 -8.52 -9.76 8.21
N GLY A 25 -8.34 -10.87 8.92
CA GLY A 25 -9.39 -11.87 9.09
C GLY A 25 -9.83 -12.56 7.79
N GLY A 26 -9.00 -12.54 6.73
CA GLY A 26 -9.34 -13.08 5.41
C GLY A 26 -10.03 -12.09 4.47
N GLU A 27 -10.33 -10.87 4.92
CA GLU A 27 -10.97 -9.83 4.13
C GLU A 27 -10.00 -8.72 3.73
N ASN A 28 -10.19 -8.17 2.52
CA ASN A 28 -9.47 -6.99 2.06
C ASN A 28 -10.16 -5.72 2.56
N ARG A 29 -9.46 -4.91 3.36
CA ARG A 29 -9.96 -3.66 3.92
C ARG A 29 -9.12 -2.49 3.44
N ILE A 30 -9.77 -1.41 3.04
CA ILE A 30 -9.11 -0.13 2.79
C ILE A 30 -8.78 0.49 4.15
N VAL A 31 -7.55 0.97 4.28
CA VAL A 31 -7.08 1.67 5.47
C VAL A 31 -6.79 3.12 5.13
N ASN A 32 -6.87 3.97 6.15
CA ASN A 32 -6.45 5.36 5.99
C ASN A 32 -4.93 5.40 5.82
N TYR A 33 -4.50 5.95 4.69
CA TYR A 33 -3.11 6.23 4.40
C TYR A 33 -2.95 7.68 3.91
N ARG A 34 -1.74 8.20 4.03
CA ARG A 34 -1.35 9.50 3.48
C ARG A 34 -0.03 9.39 2.75
N MET A 35 0.11 10.13 1.65
CA MET A 35 1.36 10.26 0.93
C MET A 35 2.16 11.46 1.46
N LYS A 36 3.47 11.30 1.61
CA LYS A 36 4.45 12.36 1.92
C LYS A 36 5.60 12.23 0.92
N GLY A 37 5.46 12.88 -0.24
CA GLY A 37 6.35 12.63 -1.38
C GLY A 37 6.23 11.17 -1.84
N ALA A 38 7.35 10.45 -1.92
CA ALA A 38 7.37 9.02 -2.25
C ALA A 38 7.14 8.09 -1.05
N LEU A 39 6.83 8.62 0.14
CA LEU A 39 6.56 7.83 1.34
C LEU A 39 5.06 7.72 1.60
N MET A 40 4.52 6.50 1.60
CA MET A 40 3.17 6.22 2.08
C MET A 40 3.21 5.89 3.57
N VAL A 41 2.41 6.61 4.35
CA VAL A 41 2.26 6.42 5.80
C VAL A 41 0.87 5.86 6.06
N VAL A 42 0.83 4.67 6.66
CA VAL A 42 -0.39 3.95 6.99
C VAL A 42 -0.54 3.91 8.50
N ASP A 43 -1.70 4.33 9.01
CA ASP A 43 -1.99 4.34 10.44
C ASP A 43 -2.49 2.97 10.95
N TYR A 44 -1.76 1.91 10.57
CA TYR A 44 -2.05 0.53 10.94
C TYR A 44 -0.78 -0.33 10.88
N ALA A 45 -0.72 -1.37 11.71
CA ALA A 45 0.33 -2.39 11.67
C ALA A 45 -0.03 -3.49 10.68
N ILE A 46 0.63 -3.50 9.53
CA ILE A 46 0.27 -4.41 8.45
C ILE A 46 1.07 -5.71 8.57
N ASP A 47 0.38 -6.83 8.71
CA ASP A 47 0.98 -8.17 8.56
C ASP A 47 0.87 -8.69 7.12
N LYS A 48 -0.25 -8.39 6.46
CA LYS A 48 -0.52 -8.74 5.06
C LYS A 48 -1.24 -7.59 4.37
N ALA A 49 -0.80 -7.25 3.16
CA ALA A 49 -1.46 -6.26 2.32
C ALA A 49 -1.34 -6.59 0.83
N ILE A 50 -2.19 -5.95 0.04
CA ILE A 50 -2.16 -5.95 -1.41
C ILE A 50 -2.02 -4.51 -1.86
N LEU A 51 -0.93 -4.20 -2.55
CA LEU A 51 -0.73 -2.93 -3.23
C LEU A 51 -1.22 -3.06 -4.66
N VAL A 52 -2.07 -2.11 -5.08
CA VAL A 52 -2.64 -2.07 -6.43
C VAL A 52 -2.23 -0.75 -7.10
N SER A 53 -1.68 -0.83 -8.30
CA SER A 53 -1.34 0.35 -9.11
C SER A 53 -1.97 0.24 -10.50
N GLY A 54 -2.41 1.37 -11.05
CA GLY A 54 -3.06 1.46 -12.35
C GLY A 54 -4.52 0.97 -12.36
N VAL A 55 -5.17 1.14 -13.52
CA VAL A 55 -6.57 0.78 -13.78
C VAL A 55 -6.69 -0.07 -15.05
N GLY A 56 -7.80 -0.80 -15.16
CA GLY A 56 -8.10 -1.62 -16.35
C GLY A 56 -7.07 -2.73 -16.60
N ARG A 57 -6.66 -2.90 -17.87
CA ARG A 57 -5.76 -3.99 -18.31
C ARG A 57 -4.32 -3.82 -17.83
N GLN A 58 -3.92 -2.63 -17.39
CA GLN A 58 -2.57 -2.33 -16.91
C GLN A 58 -2.46 -2.39 -15.38
N GLN A 59 -3.49 -2.86 -14.69
CA GLN A 59 -3.48 -2.99 -13.24
C GLN A 59 -2.40 -3.98 -12.79
N GLN A 60 -1.54 -3.53 -11.88
CA GLN A 60 -0.54 -4.35 -11.21
C GLN A 60 -0.94 -4.60 -9.76
N LYS A 61 -0.71 -5.83 -9.28
CA LYS A 61 -1.00 -6.24 -7.90
C LYS A 61 0.25 -6.84 -7.27
N ILE A 62 0.61 -6.34 -6.09
CA ILE A 62 1.76 -6.81 -5.32
C ILE A 62 1.28 -7.21 -3.93
N SER A 63 1.56 -8.46 -3.53
CA SER A 63 1.27 -8.94 -2.18
C SER A 63 2.44 -8.65 -1.25
N ILE A 64 2.17 -7.91 -0.18
CA ILE A 64 3.13 -7.55 0.86
C ILE A 64 2.83 -8.42 2.08
N ARG A 65 3.86 -9.03 2.66
CA ARG A 65 3.77 -9.79 3.91
C ARG A 65 4.91 -9.35 4.82
N ARG A 66 4.60 -9.07 6.08
CA ARG A 66 5.62 -8.84 7.10
C ARG A 66 6.43 -10.13 7.27
N GLY A 67 7.74 -10.06 7.02
CA GLY A 67 8.66 -11.14 7.36
C GLY A 67 8.81 -11.18 8.88
N GLY A 68 8.65 -12.37 9.46
CA GLY A 68 8.97 -12.63 10.86
C GLY A 68 10.46 -12.78 11.07
#